data_AF-A0A950W275-F1
#
_entry.id   AF-A0A950W275-F1
#
_cell.length_a   1.000
_cell.length_b   1.000
_cell.length_c   1.000
_cell.angle_alpha   90.00
_cell.angle_beta   90.00
_cell.angle_gamma   90.00
#
_symmetry.space_group_name_H-M   'P 1'
#
loop_
_entity.id
_entity.type
_entity.pdbx_description
1 polymer ?
#
loop_
_entity_poly.entity_id
_entity_poly.type
_entity_poly.pdbx_seq_one_letter_code
_entity_poly.pdbx_strand_id
1 'polypeptide(L)'
;MVELEFDNIWRQHEAEKESAASETAAIPERDLTAGGEIASVVTPTDESATASATPAQSADAEAQTEDRQVDAEEDEEGLKADYRKIAERRVRLGLLLAEVGRGNNITVTQDELNQAITREARRHPGYERQVLDFYRQNPEAVVNLRAPIFEDKVVDFIIELAKVEERKISPQELLALPDPDANAPGESGSEPEATSSN
;
A
#
# COMPACT_ATOMS: atom_id res chain seq x y z
N MET A 1 -2.24 5.09 -2.59
CA MET A 1 -1.48 4.25 -1.64
C MET A 1 -1.96 4.38 -0.19
N VAL A 2 -2.77 5.38 0.18
CA VAL A 2 -3.39 5.51 1.52
C VAL A 2 -4.63 4.61 1.69
N GLU A 3 -5.37 4.32 0.60
CA GLU A 3 -6.57 3.45 0.65
C GLU A 3 -6.26 1.98 1.01
N LEU A 4 -5.10 1.45 0.62
CA LEU A 4 -4.72 0.06 0.88
C LEU A 4 -4.25 -0.21 2.33
N GLU A 5 -3.81 0.82 3.04
CA GLU A 5 -3.46 0.70 4.46
C GLU A 5 -4.72 0.67 5.34
N PHE A 6 -5.76 1.41 4.96
CA PHE A 6 -7.00 1.52 5.75
C PHE A 6 -7.84 0.23 5.76
N ASP A 7 -7.97 -0.47 4.63
CA ASP A 7 -8.68 -1.77 4.56
C ASP A 7 -7.98 -2.85 5.41
N ASN A 8 -6.64 -2.82 5.47
CA ASN A 8 -5.88 -3.74 6.32
C ASN A 8 -6.04 -3.41 7.81
N ILE A 9 -6.07 -2.13 8.17
CA ILE A 9 -6.33 -1.67 9.53
C ILE A 9 -7.73 -2.09 10.00
N TRP A 10 -8.74 -2.03 9.11
CA TRP A 10 -10.10 -2.44 9.46
C TRP A 10 -10.22 -3.95 9.71
N ARG A 11 -9.59 -4.78 8.87
CA ARG A 11 -9.55 -6.23 9.10
C ARG A 11 -8.87 -6.59 10.42
N GLN A 12 -7.81 -5.86 10.81
CA GLN A 12 -7.13 -6.08 12.08
C GLN A 12 -8.03 -5.72 13.27
N HIS A 13 -8.74 -4.59 13.22
CA HIS A 13 -9.67 -4.19 14.27
C HIS A 13 -10.89 -5.12 14.39
N GLU A 14 -11.39 -5.71 13.29
CA GLU A 14 -12.41 -6.76 13.32
C GLU A 14 -11.88 -8.06 13.95
N ALA A 15 -10.69 -8.50 13.58
CA ALA A 15 -10.07 -9.70 14.14
C ALA A 15 -9.78 -9.56 15.64
N GLU A 16 -9.34 -8.39 16.09
CA GLU A 16 -9.13 -8.08 17.51
C GLU A 16 -10.47 -8.10 18.29
N LYS A 17 -11.54 -7.56 17.72
CA LYS A 17 -12.89 -7.63 18.31
C LYS A 17 -13.42 -9.07 18.43
N GLU A 18 -13.21 -9.90 17.41
CA GLU A 18 -13.64 -11.30 17.44
C GLU A 18 -12.84 -12.13 18.45
N SER A 19 -11.53 -11.89 18.56
CA SER A 19 -10.69 -12.55 19.56
C SER A 19 -11.07 -12.17 21.00
N ALA A 20 -11.31 -10.88 21.27
CA ALA A 20 -11.73 -10.37 22.58
C ALA A 20 -13.14 -10.85 22.99
N ALA A 21 -14.03 -11.03 22.01
CA ALA A 21 -15.35 -11.62 22.24
C ALA A 21 -15.28 -13.12 22.59
N SER A 22 -14.28 -13.85 22.06
CA SER A 22 -14.08 -15.27 22.33
C SER A 22 -13.40 -15.57 23.68
N GLU A 23 -12.55 -14.65 24.15
CA GLU A 23 -11.76 -14.83 25.39
C GLU A 23 -12.61 -14.60 26.66
N THR A 24 -13.69 -13.81 26.55
CA THR A 24 -14.61 -13.56 27.68
C THR A 24 -15.60 -14.70 27.92
N ALA A 25 -15.71 -15.66 26.99
CA ALA A 25 -16.65 -16.78 27.07
C ALA A 25 -16.08 -18.08 27.67
N ALA A 26 -14.79 -18.11 28.03
CA ALA A 26 -14.07 -19.35 28.38
C ALA A 26 -13.37 -19.29 29.76
N ILE A 27 -14.07 -18.90 30.82
CA ILE A 27 -13.62 -19.17 32.19
C ILE A 27 -14.53 -20.24 32.82
N PRO A 28 -14.17 -21.54 32.78
CA PRO A 28 -14.83 -22.54 33.60
C PRO A 28 -14.26 -22.54 35.02
N GLU A 29 -15.14 -22.51 36.02
CA GLU A 29 -14.78 -22.72 37.43
C GLU A 29 -14.09 -24.09 37.58
N ARG A 30 -12.82 -24.11 37.99
CA ARG A 30 -12.10 -25.35 38.31
C ARG A 30 -12.17 -25.65 39.80
N ASP A 31 -12.93 -26.70 40.11
CA ASP A 31 -12.90 -27.42 41.37
C ASP A 31 -11.56 -28.17 41.53
N LEU A 32 -10.96 -28.08 42.72
CA LEU A 32 -9.64 -28.64 43.04
C LEU A 32 -9.80 -29.99 43.75
N THR A 33 -9.70 -31.12 43.03
CA THR A 33 -9.35 -32.41 43.65
C THR A 33 -8.68 -33.41 42.69
N ALA A 34 -7.59 -34.01 43.19
CA ALA A 34 -7.04 -35.36 42.93
C ALA A 34 -6.34 -35.68 41.57
N GLY A 35 -5.23 -36.44 41.68
CA GLY A 35 -4.30 -36.80 40.61
C GLY A 35 -4.61 -38.11 39.86
N GLY A 36 -3.73 -38.46 38.90
CA GLY A 36 -3.76 -39.74 38.17
C GLY A 36 -3.10 -39.72 36.77
N GLU A 37 -1.99 -40.45 36.67
CA GLU A 37 -1.25 -41.12 35.57
C GLU A 37 -1.67 -41.13 34.06
N ILE A 38 -0.61 -41.04 33.22
CA ILE A 38 -0.16 -41.65 31.93
C ILE A 38 -1.10 -42.16 30.79
N ALA A 39 -0.66 -41.93 29.52
CA ALA A 39 -0.55 -42.90 28.38
C ALA A 39 -0.02 -42.17 27.11
N SER A 40 1.19 -42.43 26.59
CA SER A 40 1.64 -43.49 25.66
C SER A 40 0.96 -43.53 24.28
N VAL A 41 1.71 -43.20 23.21
CA VAL A 41 1.42 -43.67 21.84
C VAL A 41 2.72 -44.17 21.18
N VAL A 42 2.64 -45.37 20.59
CA VAL A 42 3.72 -46.10 19.93
C VAL A 42 3.35 -46.23 18.44
N THR A 43 4.30 -45.87 17.56
CA THR A 43 4.78 -46.46 16.26
C THR A 43 3.81 -47.28 15.35
N PRO A 44 4.11 -47.58 14.04
CA PRO A 44 5.44 -47.67 13.40
C PRO A 44 5.60 -47.31 11.91
N THR A 45 6.87 -47.36 11.50
CA THR A 45 7.53 -47.32 10.18
C THR A 45 7.59 -48.72 9.51
N ASP A 46 7.60 -48.82 8.17
CA ASP A 46 8.54 -49.65 7.35
C ASP A 46 8.34 -49.43 5.83
N GLU A 47 9.37 -49.05 5.05
CA GLU A 47 10.22 -49.87 4.12
C GLU A 47 9.48 -50.42 2.88
N SER A 48 9.98 -50.49 1.64
CA SER A 48 11.32 -50.45 1.01
C SER A 48 11.13 -50.49 -0.54
N ALA A 49 12.25 -50.51 -1.30
CA ALA A 49 12.43 -50.84 -2.74
C ALA A 49 12.52 -49.64 -3.71
N THR A 50 13.40 -49.53 -4.71
CA THR A 50 14.62 -50.24 -5.19
C THR A 50 15.26 -49.34 -6.27
N ALA A 51 16.57 -49.40 -6.43
CA ALA A 51 17.36 -48.61 -7.40
C ALA A 51 17.22 -49.06 -8.87
N SER A 52 17.35 -48.12 -9.82
CA SER A 52 18.02 -48.35 -11.12
C SER A 52 18.42 -47.02 -11.79
N ALA A 53 19.71 -46.93 -12.11
CA ALA A 53 20.30 -45.89 -12.96
C ALA A 53 20.30 -46.35 -14.41
N THR A 54 20.13 -45.42 -15.37
CA THR A 54 20.89 -45.31 -16.65
C THR A 54 20.36 -44.08 -17.44
N PRO A 55 21.22 -43.40 -18.23
CA PRO A 55 21.21 -41.94 -18.40
C PRO A 55 20.75 -41.49 -19.80
N ALA A 56 20.80 -40.15 -20.00
CA ALA A 56 20.73 -39.40 -21.26
C ALA A 56 19.39 -38.67 -21.50
N GLN A 57 19.39 -37.37 -21.17
CA GLN A 57 18.87 -36.25 -21.98
C GLN A 57 18.88 -34.97 -21.10
N SER A 58 20.05 -34.35 -20.94
CA SER A 58 20.24 -33.12 -20.15
C SER A 58 20.97 -32.06 -20.97
N ALA A 59 20.44 -31.72 -22.15
CA ALA A 59 21.00 -30.66 -22.98
C ALA A 59 19.95 -29.65 -23.47
N ASP A 60 18.66 -30.02 -23.50
CA ASP A 60 17.59 -29.13 -23.98
C ASP A 60 16.81 -28.40 -22.87
N ALA A 61 17.03 -28.77 -21.59
CA ALA A 61 16.38 -28.13 -20.43
C ALA A 61 17.15 -26.92 -19.86
N GLU A 62 18.46 -26.84 -20.12
CA GLU A 62 19.32 -25.74 -19.66
C GLU A 62 19.15 -24.50 -20.57
N ALA A 63 19.01 -24.69 -21.89
CA ALA A 63 18.78 -23.58 -22.82
C ALA A 63 17.41 -22.88 -22.64
N GLN A 64 16.36 -23.61 -22.27
CA GLN A 64 15.02 -23.02 -22.04
C GLN A 64 14.86 -22.35 -20.66
N THR A 65 15.74 -22.68 -19.71
CA THR A 65 15.71 -22.05 -18.37
C THR A 65 16.54 -20.78 -18.34
N GLU A 66 17.63 -20.72 -19.10
CA GLU A 66 18.42 -19.51 -19.30
C GLU A 66 17.63 -18.46 -20.09
N ASP A 67 17.05 -18.78 -21.25
CA ASP A 67 16.25 -17.83 -22.06
C ASP A 67 15.07 -17.22 -21.25
N ARG A 68 14.41 -18.01 -20.41
CA ARG A 68 13.31 -17.52 -19.55
C ARG A 68 13.80 -16.71 -18.34
N GLN A 69 15.06 -16.88 -17.92
CA GLN A 69 15.68 -16.10 -16.85
C GLN A 69 16.20 -14.76 -17.37
N VAL A 70 16.86 -14.72 -18.53
CA VAL A 70 17.29 -13.44 -19.13
C VAL A 70 16.11 -12.54 -19.50
N ASP A 71 15.04 -13.08 -20.11
CA ASP A 71 13.84 -12.27 -20.40
C ASP A 71 13.19 -11.70 -19.12
N ALA A 72 13.17 -12.49 -18.03
CA ALA A 72 12.61 -12.04 -16.75
C ALA A 72 13.51 -11.05 -16.00
N GLU A 73 14.83 -11.17 -16.12
CA GLU A 73 15.80 -10.24 -15.55
C GLU A 73 15.83 -8.91 -16.32
N GLU A 74 15.70 -8.93 -17.65
CA GLU A 74 15.55 -7.73 -18.48
C GLU A 74 14.25 -6.97 -18.17
N ASP A 75 13.14 -7.68 -17.95
CA ASP A 75 11.87 -7.12 -17.51
C ASP A 75 11.97 -6.51 -16.08
N GLU A 76 12.66 -7.18 -15.14
CA GLU A 76 12.85 -6.66 -13.78
C GLU A 76 13.75 -5.41 -13.78
N GLU A 77 14.82 -5.39 -14.56
CA GLU A 77 15.71 -4.24 -14.67
C GLU A 77 14.99 -3.03 -15.29
N GLY A 78 14.16 -3.25 -16.31
CA GLY A 78 13.26 -2.25 -16.88
C GLY A 78 12.29 -1.67 -15.85
N LEU A 79 11.54 -2.53 -15.16
CA LEU A 79 10.61 -2.12 -14.10
C LEU A 79 11.31 -1.34 -12.97
N LYS A 80 12.50 -1.81 -12.56
CA LYS A 80 13.29 -1.16 -11.51
C LYS A 80 13.79 0.22 -11.94
N ALA A 81 14.25 0.37 -13.18
CA ALA A 81 14.65 1.66 -13.72
C ALA A 81 13.47 2.64 -13.74
N ASP A 82 12.29 2.13 -14.01
CA ASP A 82 11.07 2.92 -14.10
C ASP A 82 10.54 3.35 -12.72
N TYR A 83 10.45 2.43 -11.76
CA TYR A 83 10.17 2.78 -10.37
C TYR A 83 11.21 3.72 -9.78
N ARG A 84 12.48 3.58 -10.16
CA ARG A 84 13.55 4.49 -9.73
C ARG A 84 13.29 5.92 -10.19
N LYS A 85 12.88 6.14 -11.45
CA LYS A 85 12.55 7.49 -11.95
C LYS A 85 11.42 8.12 -11.14
N ILE A 86 10.37 7.35 -10.84
CA ILE A 86 9.23 7.82 -10.02
C ILE A 86 9.67 8.14 -8.59
N ALA A 87 10.44 7.23 -7.98
CA ALA A 87 10.96 7.41 -6.62
C ALA A 87 11.87 8.63 -6.53
N GLU A 88 12.80 8.82 -7.48
CA GLU A 88 13.67 9.99 -7.51
C GLU A 88 12.86 11.29 -7.62
N ARG A 89 11.84 11.35 -8.48
CA ARG A 89 10.95 12.51 -8.58
C ARG A 89 10.24 12.79 -7.25
N ARG A 90 9.64 11.77 -6.62
CA ARG A 90 8.92 11.91 -5.35
C ARG A 90 9.83 12.37 -4.21
N VAL A 91 11.01 11.77 -4.08
CA VAL A 91 11.99 12.14 -3.03
C VAL A 91 12.47 13.57 -3.23
N ARG A 92 12.80 13.97 -4.46
CA ARG A 92 13.23 15.35 -4.75
C ARG A 92 12.13 16.36 -4.42
N LEU A 93 10.88 16.08 -4.79
CA LEU A 93 9.74 16.95 -4.48
C LEU A 93 9.46 17.02 -2.97
N GLY A 94 9.48 15.89 -2.27
CA GLY A 94 9.28 15.87 -0.82
C GLY A 94 10.35 16.67 -0.06
N LEU A 95 11.62 16.54 -0.46
CA LEU A 95 12.70 17.33 0.13
C LEU A 95 12.55 18.83 -0.17
N LEU A 96 12.15 19.19 -1.39
CA LEU A 96 11.91 20.59 -1.76
C LEU A 96 10.77 21.21 -0.93
N LEU A 97 9.62 20.53 -0.85
CA LEU A 97 8.47 21.01 -0.08
C LEU A 97 8.80 21.13 1.41
N ALA A 98 9.53 20.13 1.96
CA ALA A 98 9.98 20.16 3.34
C ALA A 98 10.89 21.37 3.65
N GLU A 99 11.81 21.70 2.74
CA GLU A 99 12.71 22.85 2.92
C GLU A 99 11.98 24.18 2.79
N VAL A 100 11.07 24.33 1.83
CA VAL A 100 10.23 25.53 1.69
C VAL A 100 9.36 25.74 2.92
N GLY A 101 8.70 24.69 3.41
CA GLY A 101 7.85 24.80 4.59
C GLY A 101 8.62 25.12 5.86
N ARG A 102 9.81 24.51 6.04
CA ARG A 102 10.71 24.84 7.17
C ARG A 102 11.20 26.29 7.10
N GLY A 103 11.67 26.73 5.93
CA GLY A 103 12.22 28.07 5.73
C GLY A 103 11.20 29.20 5.93
N ASN A 104 9.90 28.90 5.75
CA ASN A 104 8.81 29.86 5.93
C ASN A 104 7.97 29.59 7.19
N ASN A 105 8.46 28.77 8.12
CA ASN A 105 7.80 28.45 9.40
C ASN A 105 6.35 27.97 9.25
N ILE A 106 6.05 27.23 8.18
CA ILE A 106 4.73 26.64 7.97
C ILE A 106 4.54 25.50 8.97
N THR A 107 3.44 25.53 9.73
CA THR A 107 3.12 24.49 10.72
C THR A 107 1.67 24.06 10.61
N VAL A 108 1.41 22.78 10.88
CA VAL A 108 0.05 22.24 10.97
C VAL A 108 -0.47 22.41 12.39
N THR A 109 -1.61 23.06 12.51
CA THR A 109 -2.29 23.35 13.78
C THR A 109 -3.16 22.18 14.23
N GLN A 110 -3.54 22.17 15.51
CA GLN A 110 -4.41 21.13 16.04
C GLN A 110 -5.82 21.17 15.44
N ASP A 111 -6.32 22.37 15.11
CA ASP A 111 -7.64 22.53 14.51
C ASP A 111 -7.69 21.93 13.10
N GLU A 112 -6.63 22.07 12.31
CA GLU A 112 -6.51 21.46 10.98
C GLU A 112 -6.49 19.93 11.07
N LEU A 113 -5.82 19.36 12.07
CA LEU A 113 -5.84 17.92 12.34
C LEU A 113 -7.24 17.44 12.73
N ASN A 114 -7.94 18.17 13.60
CA ASN A 114 -9.31 17.84 14.00
C ASN A 114 -10.28 17.90 12.80
N GLN A 115 -10.09 18.88 11.91
CA GLN A 115 -10.85 18.97 10.66
C GLN A 115 -10.53 17.80 9.72
N ALA A 116 -9.27 17.40 9.60
CA ALA A 116 -8.88 16.24 8.79
C ALA A 116 -9.52 14.94 9.30
N ILE A 117 -9.49 14.71 10.62
CA ILE A 117 -10.18 13.56 11.25
C ILE A 117 -11.68 13.58 10.94
N THR A 118 -12.31 14.76 10.98
CA THR A 118 -13.73 14.91 10.63
C THR A 118 -13.98 14.63 9.14
N ARG A 119 -13.07 15.04 8.25
CA ARG A 119 -13.15 14.72 6.82
C ARG A 119 -13.03 13.22 6.57
N GLU A 120 -12.11 12.55 7.25
CA GLU A 120 -11.99 11.08 7.17
C GLU A 120 -13.25 10.38 7.66
N ALA A 121 -13.82 10.80 8.80
CA ALA A 121 -15.09 10.26 9.26
C ALA A 121 -16.20 10.40 8.21
N ARG A 122 -16.28 11.54 7.51
CA ARG A 122 -17.26 11.76 6.44
C ARG A 122 -17.03 10.90 5.18
N ARG A 123 -15.81 10.44 4.93
CA ARG A 123 -15.50 9.52 3.83
C ARG A 123 -16.01 8.11 4.11
N HIS A 124 -16.26 7.77 5.37
CA HIS A 124 -16.75 6.46 5.82
C HIS A 124 -18.15 6.55 6.46
N PRO A 125 -19.21 6.73 5.65
CA PRO A 125 -20.57 6.84 6.16
C PRO A 125 -21.02 5.55 6.87
N GLY A 126 -21.68 5.70 8.03
CA GLY A 126 -22.14 4.58 8.87
C GLY A 126 -21.10 4.09 9.89
N TYR A 127 -19.85 4.52 9.79
CA TYR A 127 -18.75 4.15 10.69
C TYR A 127 -18.09 5.38 11.33
N GLU A 128 -18.70 6.56 11.25
CA GLU A 128 -18.10 7.85 11.62
C GLU A 128 -17.60 7.85 13.07
N ARG A 129 -18.40 7.32 13.99
CA ARG A 129 -18.05 7.24 15.41
C ARG A 129 -16.84 6.34 15.65
N GLN A 130 -16.71 5.26 14.89
CA GLN A 130 -15.61 4.30 15.02
C GLN A 130 -14.31 4.90 14.45
N VAL A 131 -14.40 5.66 13.36
CA VAL A 131 -13.27 6.43 12.81
C VAL A 131 -12.77 7.47 13.81
N LEU A 132 -13.68 8.23 14.44
CA LEU A 132 -13.32 9.19 15.47
C LEU A 132 -12.64 8.53 16.67
N ASP A 133 -13.19 7.40 17.13
CA ASP A 133 -12.65 6.67 18.27
C ASP A 133 -11.28 6.04 17.93
N PHE A 134 -11.06 5.58 16.70
CA PHE A 134 -9.77 5.10 16.20
C PHE A 134 -8.68 6.17 16.31
N TYR A 135 -8.92 7.39 15.78
CA TYR A 135 -7.94 8.47 15.84
C TYR A 135 -7.70 8.99 17.27
N ARG A 136 -8.69 8.88 18.17
CA ARG A 136 -8.52 9.21 19.59
C ARG A 136 -7.62 8.21 20.32
N GLN A 137 -7.74 6.93 19.99
CA GLN A 137 -7.01 5.85 20.63
C GLN A 137 -5.60 5.68 20.04
N ASN A 138 -5.40 6.11 18.78
CA ASN A 138 -4.15 5.94 18.05
C ASN A 138 -3.52 7.31 17.67
N PRO A 139 -2.73 7.92 18.56
CA PRO A 139 -2.02 9.18 18.27
C PRO A 139 -1.09 9.09 17.04
N GLU A 140 -0.51 7.91 16.77
CA GLU A 140 0.34 7.69 15.59
C GLU A 140 -0.45 7.84 14.28
N ALA A 141 -1.71 7.39 14.25
CA ALA A 141 -2.57 7.58 13.08
C ALA A 141 -2.84 9.07 12.79
N VAL A 142 -2.91 9.90 13.84
CA VAL A 142 -3.05 11.37 13.69
C VAL A 142 -1.79 11.99 13.09
N VAL A 143 -0.60 11.44 13.35
CA VAL A 143 0.65 11.92 12.75
C VAL A 143 0.64 11.72 11.24
N ASN A 144 0.06 10.62 10.74
CA ASN A 144 -0.05 10.35 9.31
C ASN A 144 -0.92 11.39 8.58
N LEU A 145 -1.90 11.98 9.26
CA LEU A 145 -2.72 13.07 8.71
C LEU A 145 -1.95 14.39 8.59
N ARG A 146 -0.83 14.56 9.30
CA ARG A 146 -0.08 15.82 9.30
C ARG A 146 0.64 16.06 7.98
N ALA A 147 1.25 15.03 7.39
CA ALA A 147 2.08 15.20 6.19
C ALA A 147 1.28 15.73 4.99
N PRO A 148 0.10 15.17 4.63
CA PRO A 148 -0.70 15.71 3.53
C PRO A 148 -1.16 17.16 3.77
N ILE A 149 -1.60 17.48 4.99
CA ILE A 149 -2.03 18.84 5.33
C ILE A 149 -0.86 19.82 5.21
N PHE A 150 0.33 19.41 5.65
CA PHE A 150 1.52 20.24 5.53
C PHE A 150 1.89 20.47 4.06
N GLU A 151 1.85 19.43 3.22
CA GLU A 151 2.11 19.53 1.79
C GLU A 151 1.16 20.52 1.11
N ASP A 152 -0.15 20.38 1.34
CA ASP A 152 -1.17 21.28 0.79
C ASP A 152 -0.87 22.75 1.16
N LYS A 153 -0.57 23.02 2.44
CA LYS A 153 -0.25 24.38 2.91
C LYS A 153 1.00 24.96 2.25
N VAL A 154 2.03 24.14 2.04
CA VAL A 154 3.25 24.59 1.36
C VAL A 154 2.96 24.91 -0.11
N VAL A 155 2.14 24.08 -0.77
CA VAL A 155 1.74 24.31 -2.16
C VAL A 155 0.92 25.60 -2.28
N ASP A 156 -0.06 25.81 -1.40
CA ASP A 156 -0.86 27.03 -1.35
C ASP A 156 0.03 28.28 -1.18
N PHE A 157 0.99 28.21 -0.26
CA PHE A 157 1.97 29.28 -0.06
C PHE A 157 2.81 29.58 -1.31
N ILE A 158 3.24 28.55 -2.04
CA ILE A 158 3.99 28.73 -3.29
C ILE A 158 3.10 29.40 -4.36
N ILE A 159 1.84 28.97 -4.48
CA ILE A 159 0.89 29.51 -5.45
C ILE A 159 0.59 30.99 -5.15
N GLU A 160 0.43 31.36 -3.88
CA GLU A 160 0.20 32.76 -3.49
C GLU A 160 1.35 33.70 -3.92
N LEU A 161 2.57 33.19 -4.01
CA LEU A 161 3.74 33.95 -4.46
C LEU A 161 3.98 33.84 -5.98
N ALA A 162 3.34 32.89 -6.64
CA ALA A 162 3.54 32.63 -8.06
C ALA A 162 2.86 33.70 -8.92
N LYS A 163 3.51 34.07 -10.03
CA LYS A 163 2.88 34.87 -11.07
C LYS A 163 2.01 33.96 -11.92
N VAL A 164 0.70 34.08 -11.78
CA VAL A 164 -0.28 33.28 -12.54
C VAL A 164 -0.76 34.09 -13.74
N GLU A 165 -0.69 33.49 -14.92
CA GLU A 165 -1.21 34.06 -16.18
C GLU A 165 -2.44 33.26 -16.63
N GLU A 166 -3.54 33.96 -16.94
CA GLU A 166 -4.75 33.33 -17.43
C GLU A 166 -4.68 33.08 -18.95
N ARG A 167 -4.92 31.84 -19.37
CA ARG A 167 -5.01 31.48 -20.79
C ARG A 167 -6.36 30.84 -21.08
N LYS A 168 -7.09 31.40 -22.05
CA LYS A 168 -8.32 30.79 -22.58
C LYS A 168 -7.95 29.66 -23.53
N ILE A 169 -8.41 28.45 -23.23
CA ILE A 169 -8.23 27.24 -24.03
C ILE A 169 -9.59 26.61 -24.32
N SER A 170 -9.70 25.91 -25.44
CA SER A 170 -10.91 25.13 -25.77
C SER A 170 -10.92 23.78 -25.05
N PRO A 171 -12.09 23.14 -24.82
CA PRO A 171 -12.15 21.81 -24.22
C PRO A 171 -11.36 20.75 -25.00
N GLN A 172 -11.39 20.82 -26.33
CA GLN A 172 -10.64 19.90 -27.20
C GLN A 172 -9.12 20.08 -27.04
N GLU A 173 -8.67 21.32 -26.88
CA GLU A 173 -7.26 21.64 -26.66
C GLU A 173 -6.78 21.20 -25.27
N LEU A 174 -7.62 21.35 -24.23
CA LEU A 174 -7.30 20.88 -22.88
C LEU A 174 -7.04 19.37 -22.84
N LEU A 175 -7.89 18.58 -23.52
CA LEU A 175 -7.76 17.12 -23.58
C LEU A 175 -6.59 16.65 -24.46
N ALA A 176 -6.15 17.49 -25.39
CA ALA A 176 -5.01 17.21 -26.27
C ALA A 176 -3.66 17.60 -25.65
N LEU A 177 -3.66 18.26 -24.49
CA LEU A 177 -2.42 18.55 -23.77
C LEU A 177 -1.82 17.23 -23.27
N PRO A 178 -0.50 17.02 -23.44
CA PRO A 178 0.15 15.84 -22.89
C PRO A 178 -0.04 15.82 -21.38
N ASP A 179 -0.36 14.65 -20.83
CA ASP A 179 -0.40 14.47 -19.39
C ASP A 179 1.00 14.82 -18.84
N PRO A 180 1.13 15.77 -17.89
CA PRO A 180 2.41 16.09 -17.27
C PRO A 180 3.06 14.84 -16.61
N ASP A 181 2.27 13.80 -16.35
CA ASP A 181 2.69 12.52 -15.81
C ASP A 181 2.77 11.40 -16.88
N ALA A 182 2.51 11.65 -18.17
CA ALA A 182 2.70 10.66 -19.25
C ALA A 182 4.17 10.25 -19.47
N ASN A 183 5.13 10.98 -18.88
CA ASN A 183 6.54 10.59 -18.80
C ASN A 183 6.87 9.79 -17.53
N ALA A 184 5.88 9.47 -16.68
CA ALA A 184 6.03 8.50 -15.62
C ALA A 184 5.95 7.11 -16.25
N PRO A 185 7.01 6.30 -16.12
CA PRO A 185 6.99 4.97 -16.70
C PRO A 185 6.03 4.08 -15.91
N GLY A 186 4.95 3.66 -16.57
CA GLY A 186 3.89 2.87 -15.96
C GLY A 186 2.57 2.89 -16.74
N GLU A 187 2.36 3.83 -17.67
CA GLU A 187 1.16 3.91 -18.50
C GLU A 187 1.38 3.45 -19.96
N SER A 188 2.19 2.41 -20.19
CA SER A 188 2.12 1.67 -21.45
C SER A 188 1.22 0.46 -21.24
N GLY A 189 -0.08 0.63 -21.51
CA GLY A 189 -1.01 -0.52 -21.48
C GLY A 189 -2.49 -0.17 -21.38
N SER A 190 -3.05 0.48 -22.41
CA SER A 190 -4.34 0.13 -23.06
C SER A 190 -4.88 1.31 -23.89
N GLU A 191 -4.42 1.44 -25.13
CA GLU A 191 -5.23 2.12 -26.15
C GLU A 191 -6.49 1.27 -26.45
N PRO A 192 -7.68 1.86 -26.54
CA PRO A 192 -8.85 1.16 -27.02
C PRO A 192 -8.77 1.05 -28.55
N GLU A 193 -8.54 -0.17 -29.07
CA GLU A 193 -8.75 -0.45 -30.49
C GLU A 193 -10.22 -0.20 -30.84
N ALA A 194 -10.47 0.94 -31.49
CA ALA A 194 -11.71 1.20 -32.19
C ALA A 194 -11.76 0.30 -33.44
N THR A 195 -12.36 -0.88 -33.31
CA THR A 195 -12.78 -1.65 -34.49
C THR A 195 -13.99 -0.98 -35.14
N SER A 196 -13.70 -0.09 -36.09
CA SER A 196 -14.58 0.20 -37.20
C SER A 196 -14.66 -1.06 -38.08
N SER A 197 -15.83 -1.68 -38.19
CA SER A 197 -16.14 -2.55 -39.31
C SER A 197 -17.65 -2.62 -39.55
N ASN A 198 -18.02 -1.94 -40.65
CA ASN A 198 -19.14 -2.14 -41.59
C ASN A 198 -20.38 -2.94 -41.16
#